data_AF-A0A561Q4W9-F1
#
_entry.id   AF-A0A561Q4W9-F1
#
_cell.length_a   1.000
_cell.length_b   1.000
_cell.length_c   1.000
_cell.angle_alpha   90.00
_cell.angle_beta   90.00
_cell.angle_gamma   90.00
#
_symmetry.space_group_name_H-M   'P 1'
#
loop_
_entity.id
_entity.type
_entity.pdbx_description
1 polymer ?
#
loop_
_entity_poly.entity_id
_entity_poly.type
_entity_poly.pdbx_seq_one_letter_code
_entity_poly.pdbx_strand_id
1 'polypeptide(L)' 'MQNESNEPVQDEVPLLKRLRGSIFPIAPGDSAPIKILKTSGFYLFTVMVLVVTLLLGGAIMFVL' A
#
# COMPACT_ATOMS: atom_id res chain seq x y z
N MET A 1 -15.70 -38.32 12.12
CA MET A 1 -15.52 -38.02 10.68
C MET A 1 -15.38 -36.52 10.57
N GLN A 2 -14.15 -36.04 10.40
CA GLN A 2 -13.82 -34.63 10.19
C GLN A 2 -14.17 -34.28 8.74
N ASN A 3 -14.80 -33.12 8.53
CA ASN A 3 -14.64 -32.25 7.36
C ASN A 3 -15.64 -31.09 7.47
N GLU A 4 -15.33 -30.13 8.33
CA GLU A 4 -15.82 -28.77 8.17
C GLU A 4 -14.84 -28.08 7.21
N SER A 5 -15.29 -27.91 5.98
CA SER A 5 -14.61 -27.21 4.89
C SER A 5 -14.38 -25.75 5.27
N ASN A 6 -13.20 -25.47 5.84
CA ASN A 6 -12.62 -24.13 5.87
C ASN A 6 -12.20 -23.76 4.44
N GLU A 7 -13.14 -23.33 3.61
CA GLU A 7 -12.84 -22.57 2.41
C GLU A 7 -12.23 -21.23 2.88
N PRO A 8 -10.96 -20.92 2.54
CA PRO A 8 -10.49 -19.57 2.74
C PRO A 8 -11.27 -18.72 1.75
N VAL A 9 -12.19 -17.91 2.28
CA VAL A 9 -12.75 -16.75 1.58
C VAL A 9 -11.54 -16.06 0.97
N GLN A 10 -11.37 -16.22 -0.35
CA GLN A 10 -10.37 -15.52 -1.13
C GLN A 10 -10.82 -14.07 -1.11
N ASP A 11 -10.54 -13.39 -0.01
CA ASP A 11 -10.56 -11.94 0.10
C ASP A 11 -9.69 -11.48 -1.06
N GLU A 12 -10.33 -10.96 -2.10
CA GLU A 12 -9.69 -10.41 -3.27
C GLU A 12 -8.86 -9.22 -2.81
N VAL A 13 -7.63 -9.50 -2.34
CA VAL A 13 -6.75 -8.50 -1.78
C VAL A 13 -6.57 -7.46 -2.89
N PRO A 14 -7.06 -6.21 -2.71
CA PRO A 14 -7.10 -5.24 -3.80
C PRO A 14 -5.70 -5.08 -4.38
N LEU A 15 -5.59 -4.92 -5.71
CA LEU A 15 -4.29 -4.89 -6.42
C LEU A 15 -3.29 -3.91 -5.78
N LEU A 16 -3.78 -2.78 -5.28
CA LEU A 16 -3.01 -1.80 -4.53
C LEU A 16 -2.42 -2.35 -3.22
N LYS A 17 -3.18 -3.20 -2.50
CA LYS A 17 -2.75 -3.86 -1.27
C LYS A 17 -1.76 -4.99 -1.57
N ARG A 18 -1.87 -5.65 -2.72
CA ARG A 18 -0.85 -6.61 -3.22
C ARG A 18 0.46 -5.90 -3.60
N LEU A 19 0.39 -4.81 -4.36
CA LEU A 19 1.55 -4.01 -4.74
C LEU A 19 2.26 -3.44 -3.50
N ARG A 20 1.50 -2.87 -2.58
CA ARG A 20 2.02 -2.37 -1.31
C ARG A 20 2.65 -3.47 -0.46
N GLY A 21 2.01 -4.64 -0.38
CA GLY A 21 2.54 -5.80 0.34
C GLY A 21 3.82 -6.38 -0.28
N SER A 22 4.02 -6.21 -1.59
CA SER A 22 5.25 -6.64 -2.28
C SER A 22 6.43 -5.69 -2.07
N ILE A 23 6.19 -4.38 -1.95
CA ILE A 23 7.26 -3.39 -1.77
C ILE A 23 7.56 -3.14 -0.28
N PHE A 24 6.51 -3.12 0.55
CA PHE A 24 6.60 -2.98 2.01
C PHE A 24 5.86 -4.13 2.69
N PRO A 25 6.47 -5.33 2.78
CA PRO A 25 5.86 -6.48 3.42
C PRO A 25 5.65 -6.20 4.90
N ILE A 26 4.39 -6.36 5.30
CA ILE A 26 3.95 -6.27 6.68
C ILE A 26 3.85 -7.70 7.18
N ALA A 27 4.79 -8.13 8.03
CA ALA A 27 4.79 -9.49 8.54
C ALA A 27 3.65 -9.66 9.55
N PRO A 28 2.99 -10.84 9.62
CA PRO A 28 1.95 -11.11 10.62
C PRO A 28 2.51 -11.13 12.07
N GLY A 29 3.83 -11.23 12.24
CA GLY A 29 4.52 -11.10 13.53
C GLY A 29 5.00 -9.69 13.88
N ASP A 30 4.77 -8.68 13.02
CA ASP A 30 5.14 -7.30 13.31
C ASP A 30 4.21 -6.72 14.39
N SER A 31 4.81 -6.16 15.44
CA SER A 31 4.09 -5.46 16.50
C SER A 31 3.17 -4.37 15.92
N ALA A 32 1.98 -4.18 16.49
CA ALA A 32 1.02 -3.15 16.08
C ALA A 32 1.64 -1.78 15.71
N PRO A 33 2.60 -1.20 16.49
CA PRO A 33 3.24 0.07 16.11
C PRO A 33 4.08 -0.01 14.82
N ILE A 34 4.80 -1.11 14.58
CA ILE A 34 5.64 -1.31 13.39
C ILE A 34 4.75 -1.43 12.14
N LYS A 35 3.59 -2.08 12.29
CA LYS A 35 2.55 -2.19 11.27
C LYS A 35 2.04 -0.83 10.81
N ILE A 36 1.75 0.05 11.77
CA ILE A 36 1.26 1.41 11.53
C ILE A 36 2.37 2.26 10.90
N LEU A 37 3.61 2.12 11.36
CA LEU A 37 4.75 2.87 10.82
C LEU A 37 5.04 2.53 9.35
N LYS A 38 5.08 1.24 8.99
CA LYS A 38 5.22 0.78 7.60
C LYS A 38 4.05 1.23 6.72
N THR A 39 2.86 1.35 7.30
CA THR A 39 1.67 1.86 6.61
C THR A 39 1.77 3.35 6.31
N SER A 40 2.15 4.12 7.33
CA SER A 40 2.33 5.56 7.23
C SER A 40 3.43 5.92 6.24
N GLY A 41 4.56 5.21 6.26
CA GLY A 41 5.67 5.43 5.32
C GLY A 41 5.26 5.29 3.86
N PHE A 42 4.50 4.25 3.52
CA PHE A 42 3.99 4.08 2.15
C PHE A 42 3.00 5.18 1.74
N TYR A 43 2.15 5.61 2.67
CA TYR A 43 1.20 6.70 2.41
C TYR A 43 1.95 8.02 2.16
N LEU A 44 2.91 8.37 3.00
CA LEU A 44 3.73 9.58 2.85
C LEU A 44 4.52 9.57 1.54
N PHE A 45 5.11 8.43 1.17
CA PHE A 45 5.80 8.28 -0.11
C PHE A 45 4.86 8.52 -1.30
N THR A 46 3.66 7.92 -1.27
CA THR A 46 2.67 8.08 -2.33
C THR A 46 2.23 9.54 -2.47
N VAL A 47 1.96 10.21 -1.34
CA VAL A 47 1.60 11.64 -1.33
C VAL A 47 2.73 12.50 -1.86
N MET A 48 3.97 12.25 -1.45
CA MET A 48 5.14 12.97 -1.95
C MET A 48 5.28 12.85 -3.46
N VAL A 49 5.21 11.63 -4.00
CA VAL A 49 5.32 11.41 -5.45
C VAL A 49 4.22 12.16 -6.19
N LEU A 50 2.97 12.05 -5.72
CA LEU A 50 1.83 12.73 -6.33
C LEU A 50 2.02 14.25 -6.35
N VAL A 51 2.45 14.84 -5.24
CA VAL A 51 2.69 16.29 -5.12
C VAL A 51 3.82 16.75 -6.04
N VAL A 52 4.93 16.01 -6.08
CA VAL A 52 6.08 16.34 -6.94
C VAL A 52 5.68 16.25 -8.41
N THR A 53 4.93 15.22 -8.81
CA THR A 53 4.45 15.07 -10.19
C THR A 53 3.50 16.21 -10.58
N LEU A 54 2.60 16.61 -9.68
CA LEU A 54 1.70 17.75 -9.90
C LEU A 54 2.45 19.07 -10.03
N LEU A 55 3.45 19.31 -9.18
CA LEU A 55 4.30 20.50 -9.25
C LEU A 55 5.11 20.54 -10.55
N LEU A 56 5.73 19.42 -10.95
CA LEU A 56 6.45 19.35 -12.21
C LEU A 56 5.53 19.57 -13.41
N GLY A 57 4.38 18.88 -13.45
CA GLY A 57 3.41 19.02 -14.53
C GLY A 57 2.85 20.44 -14.61
N GLY A 58 2.53 21.04 -13.47
CA GLY A 58 2.08 22.43 -13.38
C GLY A 58 3.15 23.42 -13.83
N ALA A 59 4.40 23.23 -13.41
CA ALA A 59 5.52 24.09 -13.82
C ALA A 59 5.77 24.02 -15.33
N ILE A 60 5.71 22.81 -15.93
CA ILE A 60 5.85 22.63 -17.38
C ILE A 60 4.70 23.31 -18.13
N MET A 61 3.46 23.09 -17.68
CA MET A 61 2.26 23.71 -18.28
C MET A 61 2.21 25.23 -18.13
N PHE A 62 2.85 25.79 -17.10
CA PHE A 62 2.94 27.24 -16.90
C PHE A 62 3.99 27.89 -17.82
N VAL A 63 5.03 27.12 -18.20
CA VAL A 63 6.12 27.59 -19.06
C VAL A 63 5.77 27.49 -20.55
N LEU A 64 5.01 26.47 -20.95
CA LEU A 64 4.51 26.26 -22.32
C LEU A 64 3.33 27.20 -22.64
#